data_AF-A0AAF0M060-F1
#
_entry.id   AF-A0AAF0M060-F1
#
_cell.length_a   1.000
_cell.length_b   1.000
_cell.length_c   1.000
_cell.angle_alpha   90.00
_cell.angle_beta   90.00
_cell.angle_gamma   90.00
#
_symmetry.space_group_name_H-M   'P 1'
#
loop_
_entity.id
_entity.type
_entity.pdbx_description
1 polymer ?
#
loop_
_entity_poly.entity_id
_entity_poly.type
_entity_poly.pdbx_seq_one_letter_code
_entity_poly.pdbx_strand_id
1 'polypeptide(L)'
;MGERRTTDPRRGRTRRVSLVGVVLTAVLLVTGCSLIPGSGSGSADTASSGRSSAPATTTPRATPTPTPTPTPTTPPVAELTGVTLDAGDVAEGAPATVSGTGPSDIAFRVRGDFGVIAALDCSGCTGTATITAPGRMSPFGSARAPLKASFVTSVLKNDPKQQMLIIEADGPWSLTLRSWNDLATVSGPQSGSGPAVLFFSDDAGHVKVDYTPASADDRFGLRVFTTSDATRIYGDTEAFSETFEADLPGILAIATNGKWTVTPTP
;
A
#
# COMPACT_ATOMS: atom_id res chain seq x y z
N MET A 1 63.83 33.52 -11.96
CA MET A 1 64.43 32.93 -10.75
C MET A 1 63.29 32.43 -9.87
N GLY A 2 62.88 31.16 -9.83
CA GLY A 2 63.20 29.99 -10.64
C GLY A 2 62.00 29.03 -10.60
N GLU A 3 61.68 28.42 -11.75
CA GLU A 3 60.83 27.24 -11.86
C GLU A 3 61.43 26.06 -11.09
N ARG A 4 60.59 25.27 -10.42
CA ARG A 4 60.90 23.85 -10.20
C ARG A 4 59.84 22.98 -10.84
N ARG A 5 60.34 22.29 -11.86
CA ARG A 5 59.81 21.14 -12.57
C ARG A 5 59.74 19.89 -11.68
N THR A 6 58.64 19.17 -11.83
CA THR A 6 58.54 17.73 -12.11
C THR A 6 58.98 16.73 -11.04
N THR A 7 58.03 15.88 -10.59
CA THR A 7 58.11 14.41 -10.72
C THR A 7 56.76 13.74 -10.37
N ASP A 8 56.07 13.21 -11.37
CA ASP A 8 55.30 11.95 -11.30
C ASP A 8 56.08 10.95 -12.19
N PRO A 9 56.34 9.71 -11.73
CA PRO A 9 55.63 8.58 -12.34
C PRO A 9 55.32 7.39 -11.39
N ARG A 10 54.08 6.89 -11.49
CA ARG A 10 53.64 5.47 -11.55
C ARG A 10 54.46 4.39 -10.81
N ARG A 11 53.83 3.75 -9.81
CA ARG A 11 53.76 2.29 -9.57
C ARG A 11 52.42 2.03 -8.84
N GLY A 12 51.47 1.20 -9.26
CA GLY A 12 51.56 -0.05 -10.00
C GLY A 12 51.20 -1.20 -9.06
N ARG A 13 49.91 -1.59 -8.98
CA ARG A 13 49.55 -2.96 -8.57
C ARG A 13 48.17 -3.39 -9.09
N THR A 14 48.22 -4.06 -10.22
CA THR A 14 47.24 -5.01 -10.74
C THR A 14 47.11 -6.22 -9.82
N ARG A 15 45.89 -6.62 -9.48
CA ARG A 15 45.47 -7.99 -9.10
C ARG A 15 43.96 -8.07 -9.33
N ARG A 16 43.35 -9.13 -9.85
CA ARG A 16 43.72 -10.27 -10.70
C ARG A 16 42.34 -10.86 -11.01
N VAL A 17 42.08 -11.16 -12.29
CA VAL A 17 40.93 -11.95 -12.72
C VAL A 17 41.04 -13.35 -12.13
N SER A 18 39.93 -13.96 -11.73
CA SER A 18 39.81 -15.42 -11.63
C SER A 18 38.37 -15.85 -11.96
N LEU A 19 38.24 -16.37 -13.17
CA LEU A 19 37.19 -17.26 -13.66
C LEU A 19 37.48 -18.66 -13.13
N VAL A 20 36.50 -19.34 -12.50
CA VAL A 20 36.36 -20.80 -12.56
C VAL A 20 34.87 -21.14 -12.45
N GLY A 21 34.33 -21.75 -13.50
CA GLY A 21 33.03 -22.42 -13.45
C GLY A 21 33.17 -23.87 -13.00
N VAL A 22 32.11 -24.42 -12.42
CA VAL A 22 31.89 -25.87 -12.32
C VAL A 22 30.39 -26.12 -12.49
N VAL A 23 30.07 -26.88 -13.54
CA VAL A 23 28.78 -27.55 -13.77
C VAL A 23 28.78 -28.84 -12.96
N LEU A 24 27.72 -29.11 -12.19
CA LEU A 24 27.39 -30.47 -11.77
C LEU A 24 25.88 -30.61 -11.52
N THR A 25 25.24 -31.33 -12.43
CA THR A 25 23.92 -31.96 -12.31
C THR A 25 23.91 -33.01 -11.20
N ALA A 26 22.86 -33.03 -10.38
CA ALA A 26 22.47 -34.23 -9.62
C ALA A 26 20.94 -34.28 -9.43
N VAL A 27 20.34 -35.31 -10.00
CA VAL A 27 18.97 -35.78 -9.83
C VAL A 27 18.82 -36.39 -8.44
N LEU A 28 17.74 -36.07 -7.71
CA LEU A 28 17.34 -36.75 -6.48
C LEU A 28 15.88 -37.19 -6.59
N LEU A 29 15.70 -38.45 -6.96
CA LEU A 29 14.57 -39.29 -6.55
C LEU A 29 14.90 -39.83 -5.15
N VAL A 30 13.89 -40.01 -4.28
CA VAL A 30 13.74 -41.12 -3.31
C VAL A 30 12.51 -40.86 -2.41
N THR A 31 11.47 -41.65 -2.68
CA THR A 31 10.58 -42.41 -1.77
C THR A 31 10.17 -41.83 -0.40
N GLY A 32 8.85 -41.79 -0.17
CA GLY A 32 8.23 -41.83 1.16
C GLY A 32 7.15 -42.92 1.21
N CYS A 33 7.38 -43.92 2.05
CA CYS A 33 6.59 -45.15 2.20
C CYS A 33 5.23 -44.93 2.91
N SER A 34 4.21 -45.60 2.40
CA SER A 34 3.02 -46.01 3.17
C SER A 34 3.39 -47.12 4.16
N LEU A 35 2.83 -47.11 5.37
CA LEU A 35 2.50 -48.30 6.19
C LEU A 35 1.80 -47.86 7.49
N ILE A 36 0.51 -48.18 7.63
CA ILE A 36 -0.11 -48.57 8.92
C ILE A 36 -1.02 -49.77 8.63
N PRO A 37 -0.75 -50.97 9.18
CA PRO A 37 -1.65 -52.11 9.13
C PRO A 37 -2.54 -52.16 10.38
N GLY A 38 -3.78 -52.62 10.20
CA GLY A 38 -4.72 -52.88 11.30
C GLY A 38 -5.64 -54.03 10.91
N SER A 39 -5.29 -55.22 11.38
CA SER A 39 -5.93 -56.51 11.13
C SER A 39 -7.35 -56.62 11.69
N GLY A 40 -8.23 -57.33 10.98
CA GLY A 40 -9.54 -57.75 11.46
C GLY A 40 -10.01 -59.01 10.74
N SER A 41 -9.90 -60.13 11.44
CA SER A 41 -10.14 -61.53 11.08
C SER A 41 -11.57 -61.87 10.61
N GLY A 42 -11.69 -62.84 9.71
CA GLY A 42 -12.95 -63.52 9.42
C GLY A 42 -12.80 -64.66 8.42
N SER A 43 -13.05 -65.88 8.88
CA SER A 43 -12.75 -67.18 8.28
C SER A 43 -13.48 -67.52 6.97
N ALA A 44 -12.75 -68.24 6.12
CA ALA A 44 -13.05 -69.51 5.46
C ALA A 44 -14.42 -69.79 4.78
N ASP A 45 -14.25 -70.42 3.60
CA ASP A 45 -15.03 -71.52 3.03
C ASP A 45 -16.12 -71.24 1.98
N THR A 46 -15.73 -71.59 0.75
CA THR A 46 -16.33 -72.67 -0.06
C THR A 46 -17.42 -72.33 -1.11
N ALA A 47 -17.14 -72.90 -2.30
CA ALA A 47 -18.03 -73.34 -3.37
C ALA A 47 -18.59 -72.34 -4.41
N SER A 48 -17.95 -72.39 -5.59
CA SER A 48 -18.51 -72.74 -6.90
C SER A 48 -19.99 -72.42 -7.18
N SER A 49 -20.24 -71.58 -8.19
CA SER A 49 -20.77 -72.01 -9.51
C SER A 49 -21.28 -70.83 -10.35
N GLY A 50 -20.86 -70.79 -11.63
CA GLY A 50 -21.79 -70.68 -12.76
C GLY A 50 -22.41 -69.34 -13.17
N ARG A 51 -21.99 -68.90 -14.36
CA ARG A 51 -22.78 -68.38 -15.51
C ARG A 51 -23.08 -66.88 -15.70
N SER A 52 -23.03 -66.57 -16.99
CA SER A 52 -23.75 -65.57 -17.76
C SER A 52 -23.24 -64.13 -17.79
N SER A 53 -22.49 -63.88 -18.86
CA SER A 53 -22.33 -62.61 -19.56
C SER A 53 -23.68 -61.95 -19.90
N ALA A 54 -23.78 -60.66 -19.59
CA ALA A 54 -24.75 -59.73 -20.16
C ALA A 54 -23.99 -58.50 -20.72
N PRO A 55 -24.37 -57.93 -21.87
CA PRO A 55 -23.68 -56.77 -22.43
C PRO A 55 -24.13 -55.49 -21.71
N ALA A 56 -23.18 -54.65 -21.29
CA ALA A 56 -23.47 -53.33 -20.73
C ALA A 56 -23.95 -52.37 -21.84
N THR A 57 -25.18 -51.87 -21.73
CA THR A 57 -25.70 -50.77 -22.55
C THR A 57 -25.10 -49.45 -22.08
N THR A 58 -24.35 -48.77 -22.93
CA THR A 58 -23.76 -47.45 -22.64
C THR A 58 -24.81 -46.35 -22.81
N THR A 59 -25.13 -45.64 -21.73
CA THR A 59 -26.00 -44.45 -21.75
C THR A 59 -25.24 -43.27 -22.38
N PRO A 60 -25.83 -42.50 -23.33
CA PRO A 60 -25.15 -41.34 -23.90
C PRO A 60 -24.95 -40.25 -22.84
N ARG A 61 -23.69 -39.81 -22.71
CA ARG A 61 -23.26 -38.74 -21.79
C ARG A 61 -23.85 -37.40 -22.24
N ALA A 62 -24.59 -36.73 -21.36
CA ALA A 62 -25.09 -35.38 -21.60
C ALA A 62 -23.91 -34.41 -21.82
N THR A 63 -23.92 -33.70 -22.94
CA THR A 63 -22.98 -32.61 -23.26
C THR A 63 -23.20 -31.46 -22.27
N PRO A 64 -22.17 -30.89 -21.64
CA PRO A 64 -22.37 -29.79 -20.70
C PRO A 64 -22.79 -28.56 -21.48
N THR A 65 -23.85 -27.90 -21.04
CA THR A 65 -24.22 -26.58 -21.54
C THR A 65 -23.11 -25.60 -21.17
N PRO A 66 -22.54 -24.84 -22.12
CA PRO A 66 -21.53 -23.82 -21.79
C PRO A 66 -22.09 -22.79 -20.81
N THR A 67 -21.42 -22.64 -19.67
CA THR A 67 -21.67 -21.56 -18.71
C THR A 67 -21.36 -20.22 -19.38
N PRO A 68 -22.28 -19.23 -19.38
CA PRO A 68 -21.98 -17.90 -19.88
C PRO A 68 -20.75 -17.33 -19.15
N THR A 69 -19.79 -16.85 -19.92
CA THR A 69 -18.60 -16.18 -19.38
C THR A 69 -19.02 -14.79 -18.88
N PRO A 70 -18.73 -14.41 -17.62
CA PRO A 70 -19.02 -13.07 -17.14
C PRO A 70 -18.32 -12.03 -18.02
N THR A 71 -19.07 -11.00 -18.45
CA THR A 71 -18.52 -9.86 -19.16
C THR A 71 -17.62 -9.06 -18.21
N PRO A 72 -16.37 -8.75 -18.58
CA PRO A 72 -15.52 -7.92 -17.75
C PRO A 72 -16.15 -6.54 -17.59
N THR A 73 -16.43 -6.14 -16.35
CA THR A 73 -16.84 -4.78 -16.01
C THR A 73 -15.59 -4.01 -15.60
N THR A 74 -15.22 -2.97 -16.37
CA THR A 74 -14.14 -2.07 -15.97
C THR A 74 -14.55 -1.37 -14.67
N PRO A 75 -13.72 -1.39 -13.62
CA PRO A 75 -14.03 -0.70 -12.37
C PRO A 75 -14.19 0.82 -12.62
N PRO A 76 -15.11 1.49 -11.91
CA PRO A 76 -15.28 2.93 -12.05
C PRO A 76 -14.01 3.67 -11.64
N VAL A 77 -13.75 4.76 -12.34
CA VAL A 77 -12.60 5.63 -12.12
C VAL A 77 -13.11 7.00 -11.70
N ALA A 78 -12.38 7.71 -10.83
CA ALA A 78 -12.78 9.05 -10.41
C ALA A 78 -12.80 10.03 -11.60
N GLU A 79 -13.92 10.74 -11.74
CA GLU A 79 -14.17 11.74 -12.77
C GLU A 79 -14.26 13.14 -12.15
N LEU A 80 -14.04 14.16 -12.99
CA LEU A 80 -14.14 15.55 -12.58
C LEU A 80 -15.58 15.92 -12.21
N THR A 81 -15.71 16.73 -11.16
CA THR A 81 -16.99 17.26 -10.68
C THR A 81 -17.53 18.37 -11.57
N GLY A 82 -16.65 19.04 -12.32
CA GLY A 82 -16.98 20.18 -13.19
C GLY A 82 -16.95 21.54 -12.47
N VAL A 83 -16.65 21.55 -11.16
CA VAL A 83 -16.46 22.77 -10.38
C VAL A 83 -14.99 22.89 -10.02
N THR A 84 -14.23 23.68 -10.79
CA THR A 84 -12.80 23.85 -10.57
C THR A 84 -12.47 25.06 -9.70
N LEU A 85 -11.68 24.84 -8.66
CA LEU A 85 -11.09 25.86 -7.79
C LEU A 85 -9.57 25.84 -7.97
N ASP A 86 -8.95 27.01 -8.09
CA ASP A 86 -7.50 27.14 -8.19
C ASP A 86 -6.91 27.44 -6.81
N ALA A 87 -6.05 26.54 -6.32
CA ALA A 87 -5.29 26.76 -5.09
C ALA A 87 -3.98 27.52 -5.35
N GLY A 88 -3.51 27.59 -6.60
CA GLY A 88 -2.28 28.25 -6.98
C GLY A 88 -1.02 27.39 -6.81
N ASP A 89 0.09 28.04 -6.47
CA ASP A 89 1.40 27.40 -6.36
C ASP A 89 1.64 26.83 -4.96
N VAL A 90 2.17 25.61 -4.90
CA VAL A 90 2.68 24.96 -3.68
C VAL A 90 4.19 24.86 -3.80
N ALA A 91 4.93 25.43 -2.85
CA ALA A 91 6.38 25.32 -2.75
C ALA A 91 6.80 25.00 -1.29
N GLU A 92 8.06 24.63 -1.09
CA GLU A 92 8.63 24.53 0.26
C GLU A 92 8.57 25.90 0.95
N GLY A 93 8.13 25.93 2.21
CA GLY A 93 7.86 27.15 2.97
C GLY A 93 6.70 27.99 2.46
N ALA A 94 5.98 27.56 1.42
CA ALA A 94 4.88 28.30 0.81
C ALA A 94 3.68 27.37 0.52
N PRO A 95 2.84 27.10 1.55
CA PRO A 95 1.62 26.33 1.37
C PRO A 95 0.56 27.10 0.58
N ALA A 96 -0.34 26.38 -0.07
CA ALA A 96 -1.52 26.92 -0.72
C ALA A 96 -2.78 26.52 0.05
N THR A 97 -3.74 27.43 0.17
CA THR A 97 -5.03 27.15 0.83
C THR A 97 -6.18 27.56 -0.06
N VAL A 98 -7.19 26.71 -0.12
CA VAL A 98 -8.44 26.94 -0.87
C VAL A 98 -9.60 26.42 -0.05
N SER A 99 -10.78 27.03 -0.19
CA SER A 99 -11.99 26.61 0.50
C SER A 99 -13.14 26.49 -0.49
N GLY A 100 -14.10 25.63 -0.17
CA GLY A 100 -15.26 25.37 -1.02
C GLY A 100 -16.41 24.74 -0.26
N THR A 101 -17.41 24.29 -1.01
CA THR A 101 -18.59 23.61 -0.46
C THR A 101 -19.05 22.57 -1.46
N GLY A 102 -19.36 21.37 -0.98
CA GLY A 102 -19.73 20.27 -1.86
C GLY A 102 -18.52 19.68 -2.60
N PRO A 103 -18.77 18.82 -3.61
CA PRO A 103 -17.72 18.28 -4.48
C PRO A 103 -17.02 19.37 -5.29
N SER A 104 -15.70 19.28 -5.47
CA SER A 104 -14.91 20.23 -6.27
C SER A 104 -13.60 19.63 -6.79
N ASP A 105 -13.15 20.13 -7.94
CA ASP A 105 -11.86 19.84 -8.55
C ASP A 105 -10.85 20.92 -8.15
N ILE A 106 -9.71 20.55 -7.57
CA ILE A 106 -8.70 21.48 -7.08
C ILE A 106 -7.49 21.46 -8.00
N ALA A 107 -7.32 22.52 -8.78
CA ALA A 107 -6.14 22.73 -9.60
C ALA A 107 -5.03 23.41 -8.78
N PHE A 108 -3.79 22.93 -8.92
CA PHE A 108 -2.63 23.55 -8.29
C PHE A 108 -1.34 23.19 -9.04
N ARG A 109 -0.26 23.91 -8.74
CA ARG A 109 1.05 23.69 -9.35
C ARG A 109 2.14 23.49 -8.29
N VAL A 110 2.84 22.37 -8.38
CA VAL A 110 3.97 22.04 -7.50
C VAL A 110 5.24 22.74 -8.01
N ARG A 111 5.91 23.47 -7.12
CA ARG A 111 7.14 24.25 -7.36
C ARG A 111 8.32 23.64 -6.60
N GLY A 112 8.73 22.44 -7.02
CA GLY A 112 9.85 21.69 -6.43
C GLY A 112 9.71 20.20 -6.66
N ASP A 113 10.63 19.42 -6.07
CA ASP A 113 10.64 17.96 -6.13
C ASP A 113 10.39 17.39 -4.73
N PHE A 114 9.13 17.39 -4.32
CA PHE A 114 8.69 16.94 -3.00
C PHE A 114 7.30 16.30 -3.08
N GLY A 115 6.96 15.52 -2.05
CA GLY A 115 5.61 14.98 -1.88
C GLY A 115 4.65 16.03 -1.33
N VAL A 116 3.39 15.98 -1.76
CA VAL A 116 2.36 16.94 -1.34
C VAL A 116 1.48 16.34 -0.25
N ILE A 117 1.30 17.10 0.82
CA ILE A 117 0.35 16.80 1.89
C ILE A 117 -0.89 17.66 1.72
N ALA A 118 -2.04 17.01 1.65
CA ALA A 118 -3.36 17.63 1.66
C ALA A 118 -3.92 17.57 3.09
N ALA A 119 -3.96 18.71 3.78
CA ALA A 119 -4.64 18.85 5.06
C ALA A 119 -6.07 19.39 4.84
N LEU A 120 -7.07 18.56 5.11
CA LEU A 120 -8.48 18.86 4.92
C LEU A 120 -9.14 19.14 6.26
N ASP A 121 -9.70 20.35 6.40
CA ASP A 121 -10.66 20.68 7.44
C ASP A 121 -12.07 20.53 6.85
N CYS A 122 -12.73 19.44 7.22
CA CYS A 122 -14.12 19.13 6.86
C CYS A 122 -14.98 19.12 8.14
N SER A 123 -14.67 19.99 9.10
CA SER A 123 -15.41 20.06 10.38
C SER A 123 -16.86 20.49 10.21
N GLY A 124 -17.19 21.19 9.12
CA GLY A 124 -18.56 21.53 8.74
C GLY A 124 -19.24 20.52 7.81
N CYS A 125 -18.55 19.45 7.42
CA CYS A 125 -19.07 18.44 6.52
C CYS A 125 -19.90 17.38 7.24
N THR A 126 -20.70 16.64 6.47
CA THR A 126 -21.44 15.46 6.90
C THR A 126 -21.08 14.26 6.01
N GLY A 127 -21.48 13.05 6.42
CA GLY A 127 -21.23 11.84 5.64
C GLY A 127 -19.75 11.45 5.59
N THR A 128 -19.25 11.16 4.39
CA THR A 128 -17.87 10.78 4.12
C THR A 128 -17.22 11.86 3.28
N ALA A 129 -16.02 12.31 3.69
CA ALA A 129 -15.17 13.12 2.84
C ALA A 129 -14.11 12.24 2.18
N THR A 130 -13.91 12.43 0.88
CA THR A 130 -12.91 11.71 0.07
C THR A 130 -12.00 12.70 -0.63
N ILE A 131 -10.69 12.40 -0.63
CA ILE A 131 -9.71 13.07 -1.49
C ILE A 131 -9.23 12.05 -2.52
N THR A 132 -9.36 12.38 -3.79
CA THR A 132 -8.89 11.55 -4.91
C THR A 132 -8.27 12.42 -6.01
N ALA A 133 -7.94 11.82 -7.15
CA ALA A 133 -7.53 12.52 -8.36
C ALA A 133 -8.20 11.87 -9.58
N PRO A 134 -8.34 12.62 -10.69
CA PRO A 134 -8.88 12.08 -11.93
C PRO A 134 -8.11 10.84 -12.38
N GLY A 135 -8.80 9.83 -12.87
CA GLY A 135 -8.13 8.63 -13.39
C GLY A 135 -7.76 7.59 -12.31
N ARG A 136 -7.97 7.86 -11.02
CA ARG A 136 -7.67 6.88 -9.96
C ARG A 136 -8.82 5.90 -9.71
N MET A 137 -8.47 4.62 -9.58
CA MET A 137 -9.39 3.54 -9.18
C MET A 137 -9.62 3.47 -7.66
N SER A 138 -8.82 4.17 -6.86
CA SER A 138 -8.94 4.22 -5.41
C SER A 138 -8.58 5.62 -4.93
N PRO A 139 -9.22 6.15 -3.87
CA PRO A 139 -8.93 7.48 -3.37
C PRO A 139 -7.54 7.55 -2.70
N PHE A 140 -7.06 8.77 -2.44
CA PHE A 140 -5.85 8.96 -1.62
C PHE A 140 -6.18 8.66 -0.16
N GLY A 141 -7.39 9.05 0.24
CA GLY A 141 -8.02 8.59 1.47
C GLY A 141 -9.47 9.08 1.57
N SER A 142 -10.21 8.43 2.45
CA SER A 142 -11.59 8.78 2.78
C SER A 142 -11.79 8.62 4.29
N ALA A 143 -12.60 9.48 4.89
CA ALA A 143 -12.97 9.38 6.28
C ALA A 143 -14.33 10.00 6.57
N ARG A 144 -14.97 9.54 7.65
CA ARG A 144 -16.23 10.05 8.14
C ARG A 144 -16.07 11.48 8.65
N ALA A 145 -16.94 12.37 8.18
CA ALA A 145 -17.06 13.73 8.67
C ALA A 145 -17.98 13.82 9.91
N PRO A 146 -17.82 14.84 10.78
CA PRO A 146 -16.85 15.93 10.69
C PRO A 146 -15.41 15.48 10.98
N LEU A 147 -14.43 16.04 10.27
CA LEU A 147 -13.03 15.66 10.46
C LEU A 147 -12.03 16.81 10.24
N LYS A 148 -10.84 16.64 10.82
CA LYS A 148 -9.60 17.29 10.37
C LYS A 148 -8.58 16.19 10.12
N ALA A 149 -8.15 16.03 8.88
CA ALA A 149 -7.23 14.96 8.50
C ALA A 149 -6.18 15.46 7.51
N SER A 150 -5.14 14.66 7.35
CA SER A 150 -4.10 14.89 6.35
C SER A 150 -3.87 13.63 5.53
N PHE A 151 -3.57 13.82 4.24
CA PHE A 151 -3.37 12.76 3.26
C PHE A 151 -2.13 13.04 2.43
N VAL A 152 -1.41 11.97 2.06
CA VAL A 152 -0.32 12.06 1.09
C VAL A 152 -0.89 11.89 -0.31
N THR A 153 -0.78 12.92 -1.16
CA THR A 153 -1.42 12.95 -2.49
C THR A 153 -0.44 12.80 -3.65
N SER A 154 0.83 13.10 -3.45
CA SER A 154 1.88 12.91 -4.44
C SER A 154 3.15 12.46 -3.72
N VAL A 155 3.79 11.40 -4.22
CA VAL A 155 5.07 10.86 -3.71
C VAL A 155 6.01 10.48 -4.85
N LEU A 156 5.54 10.53 -6.10
CA LEU A 156 6.29 9.99 -7.22
C LEU A 156 7.17 11.09 -7.81
N LYS A 157 8.46 10.77 -7.96
CA LYS A 157 9.49 11.64 -8.58
C LYS A 157 9.11 12.15 -9.99
N ASN A 158 8.10 11.57 -10.63
CA ASN A 158 7.68 11.87 -12.01
C ASN A 158 6.27 12.47 -12.12
N ASP A 159 5.63 12.85 -11.01
CA ASP A 159 4.30 13.47 -11.10
C ASP A 159 4.38 14.81 -11.86
N PRO A 160 3.38 15.10 -12.73
CA PRO A 160 3.35 16.37 -13.44
C PRO A 160 3.30 17.52 -12.44
N LYS A 161 3.95 18.64 -12.79
CA LYS A 161 3.95 19.83 -11.91
C LYS A 161 2.57 20.46 -11.80
N GLN A 162 1.76 20.39 -12.85
CA GLN A 162 0.34 20.73 -12.78
C GLN A 162 -0.40 19.50 -12.29
N GLN A 163 -1.12 19.65 -11.17
CA GLN A 163 -1.86 18.57 -10.54
C GLN A 163 -3.32 18.96 -10.33
N MET A 164 -4.14 17.93 -10.17
CA MET A 164 -5.57 18.07 -9.93
C MET A 164 -6.00 17.07 -8.86
N LEU A 165 -6.61 17.56 -7.80
CA LEU A 165 -7.33 16.73 -6.82
C LEU A 165 -8.82 16.85 -7.04
N ILE A 166 -9.56 15.87 -6.55
CA ILE A 166 -11.01 15.93 -6.40
C ILE A 166 -11.31 15.78 -4.92
N ILE A 167 -12.09 16.72 -4.38
CA ILE A 167 -12.73 16.61 -3.07
C ILE A 167 -14.16 16.19 -3.31
N GLU A 168 -14.58 15.10 -2.69
CA GLU A 168 -15.99 14.71 -2.58
C GLU A 168 -16.38 14.87 -1.11
N ALA A 169 -17.25 15.82 -0.81
CA ALA A 169 -17.71 16.09 0.55
C ALA A 169 -19.07 16.77 0.55
N ASP A 170 -19.87 16.53 1.59
CA ASP A 170 -21.18 17.18 1.78
C ASP A 170 -21.07 18.26 2.87
N GLY A 171 -20.84 19.51 2.45
CA GLY A 171 -20.73 20.67 3.35
C GLY A 171 -19.53 21.56 3.04
N PRO A 172 -19.29 22.62 3.86
CA PRO A 172 -18.15 23.51 3.71
C PRO A 172 -16.86 22.85 4.17
N TRP A 173 -15.78 23.12 3.44
CA TRP A 173 -14.45 22.58 3.73
C TRP A 173 -13.35 23.60 3.42
N SER A 174 -12.17 23.40 4.02
CA SER A 174 -10.94 24.10 3.69
C SER A 174 -9.80 23.11 3.48
N LEU A 175 -9.07 23.23 2.38
CA LEU A 175 -7.92 22.40 2.04
C LEU A 175 -6.65 23.25 2.10
N THR A 176 -5.61 22.72 2.74
CA THR A 176 -4.25 23.27 2.69
C THR A 176 -3.31 22.24 2.07
N LEU A 177 -2.64 22.63 0.99
CA LEU A 177 -1.62 21.86 0.30
C LEU A 177 -0.24 22.38 0.72
N ARG A 178 0.68 21.49 1.07
CA ARG A 178 2.05 21.86 1.46
C ARG A 178 3.07 20.81 1.04
N SER A 179 4.33 21.21 0.99
CA SER A 179 5.43 20.26 0.92
C SER A 179 5.45 19.41 2.19
N TRP A 180 5.70 18.12 2.04
CA TRP A 180 5.96 17.23 3.16
C TRP A 180 7.22 17.60 3.96
N ASN A 181 8.13 18.40 3.38
CA ASN A 181 9.35 18.89 4.02
C ASN A 181 9.05 20.03 5.01
N ASP A 182 7.85 20.61 4.92
CA ASP A 182 7.36 21.63 5.85
C ASP A 182 6.55 21.03 7.01
N LEU A 183 6.47 19.70 7.11
CA LEU A 183 5.82 19.03 8.24
C LEU A 183 6.65 19.24 9.52
N ALA A 184 5.96 19.59 10.60
CA ALA A 184 6.58 19.55 11.92
C ALA A 184 6.91 18.09 12.28
N THR A 185 8.13 17.87 12.78
CA THR A 185 8.54 16.56 13.24
C THR A 185 7.94 16.23 14.61
N VAL A 186 7.62 14.96 14.81
CA VAL A 186 7.18 14.38 16.08
C VAL A 186 8.17 13.32 16.55
N SER A 187 8.14 12.99 17.84
CA SER A 187 8.99 11.96 18.43
C SER A 187 8.29 11.17 19.53
N GLY A 188 8.70 9.91 19.74
CA GLY A 188 8.08 9.04 20.74
C GLY A 188 6.59 8.72 20.46
N PRO A 189 5.85 8.15 21.43
CA PRO A 189 4.47 7.71 21.19
C PRO A 189 3.54 8.83 20.73
N GLN A 190 2.86 8.61 19.60
CA GLN A 190 1.83 9.49 19.04
C GLN A 190 0.48 8.78 19.04
N SER A 191 -0.61 9.51 19.25
CA SER A 191 -1.96 8.95 19.21
C SER A 191 -2.94 9.89 18.52
N GLY A 192 -4.00 9.32 17.98
CA GLY A 192 -5.01 10.08 17.25
C GLY A 192 -6.22 9.26 16.86
N SER A 193 -7.08 9.89 16.06
CA SER A 193 -8.24 9.26 15.44
C SER A 193 -8.41 9.77 14.02
N GLY A 194 -8.85 8.91 13.11
CA GLY A 194 -8.99 9.27 11.71
C GLY A 194 -7.65 9.25 10.95
N PRO A 195 -7.64 9.68 9.68
CA PRO A 195 -6.43 9.71 8.87
C PRO A 195 -5.47 10.80 9.32
N ALA A 196 -4.17 10.50 9.26
CA ALA A 196 -3.12 11.43 9.67
C ALA A 196 -1.83 11.18 8.90
N VAL A 197 -1.00 12.22 8.79
CA VAL A 197 0.36 12.15 8.27
C VAL A 197 1.29 12.70 9.34
N LEU A 198 2.25 11.89 9.76
CA LEU A 198 3.21 12.21 10.80
C LEU A 198 4.61 12.15 10.22
N PHE A 199 5.48 13.09 10.59
CA PHE A 199 6.90 13.02 10.27
C PHE A 199 7.67 12.70 11.55
N PHE A 200 8.11 11.45 11.70
CA PHE A 200 8.90 11.04 12.86
C PHE A 200 10.38 11.37 12.67
N SER A 201 11.01 11.92 13.72
CA SER A 201 12.45 12.20 13.76
C SER A 201 13.28 11.12 14.46
N ASP A 202 12.63 10.13 15.09
CA ASP A 202 13.31 9.05 15.81
C ASP A 202 14.19 8.22 14.88
N ASP A 203 15.28 7.69 15.42
CA ASP A 203 16.09 6.65 14.77
C ASP A 203 15.61 5.29 15.29
N ALA A 204 14.83 4.59 14.48
CA ALA A 204 14.14 3.36 14.86
C ALA A 204 13.92 2.49 13.63
N GLY A 205 14.06 1.16 13.78
CA GLY A 205 13.78 0.19 12.71
C GLY A 205 12.34 -0.30 12.68
N HIS A 206 11.54 0.07 13.69
CA HIS A 206 10.20 -0.45 13.88
C HIS A 206 9.24 0.59 14.45
N VAL A 207 7.94 0.36 14.24
CA VAL A 207 6.86 1.05 14.93
C VAL A 207 5.86 0.04 15.48
N LYS A 208 5.55 0.15 16.78
CA LYS A 208 4.41 -0.53 17.38
C LYS A 208 3.15 0.29 17.10
N VAL A 209 2.11 -0.38 16.60
CA VAL A 209 0.81 0.22 16.34
C VAL A 209 -0.25 -0.49 17.16
N ASP A 210 -1.01 0.31 17.90
CA ASP A 210 -2.23 -0.11 18.57
C ASP A 210 -3.41 0.52 17.83
N TYR A 211 -4.35 -0.29 17.31
CA TYR A 211 -5.50 0.16 16.53
C TYR A 211 -6.82 -0.30 17.16
N THR A 212 -7.80 0.60 17.16
CA THR A 212 -9.19 0.30 17.54
C THR A 212 -10.14 0.83 16.45
N PRO A 213 -10.88 -0.05 15.75
CA PRO A 213 -11.80 0.36 14.69
C PRO A 213 -12.94 1.21 15.22
N ALA A 214 -13.41 2.18 14.42
CA ALA A 214 -14.60 2.98 14.74
C ALA A 214 -15.91 2.20 14.56
N SER A 215 -15.90 1.17 13.71
CA SER A 215 -17.04 0.30 13.39
C SER A 215 -16.54 -1.02 12.81
N ALA A 216 -17.42 -2.02 12.68
CA ALA A 216 -17.06 -3.32 12.10
C ALA A 216 -16.53 -3.23 10.65
N ASP A 217 -16.93 -2.21 9.89
CA ASP A 217 -16.47 -1.98 8.51
C ASP A 217 -15.20 -1.11 8.42
N ASP A 218 -14.69 -0.63 9.56
CA ASP A 218 -13.54 0.26 9.55
C ASP A 218 -12.24 -0.52 9.29
N ARG A 219 -11.30 0.13 8.62
CA ARG A 219 -10.04 -0.46 8.20
C ARG A 219 -8.89 0.41 8.61
N PHE A 220 -7.83 -0.22 9.08
CA PHE A 220 -6.55 0.44 9.27
C PHE A 220 -5.69 0.29 8.02
N GLY A 221 -5.02 1.36 7.65
CA GLY A 221 -3.98 1.39 6.64
C GLY A 221 -2.80 2.21 7.15
N LEU A 222 -1.59 1.67 7.08
CA LEU A 222 -0.37 2.41 7.36
C LEU A 222 0.55 2.34 6.15
N ARG A 223 1.00 3.51 5.69
CA ARG A 223 2.05 3.65 4.68
C ARG A 223 3.25 4.34 5.30
N VAL A 224 4.43 3.75 5.14
CA VAL A 224 5.69 4.33 5.62
C VAL A 224 6.51 4.78 4.42
N PHE A 225 6.90 6.05 4.40
CA PHE A 225 7.78 6.65 3.41
C PHE A 225 9.11 7.00 4.07
N THR A 226 10.13 6.24 3.70
CA THR A 226 11.45 6.27 4.32
C THR A 226 12.50 6.65 3.29
N THR A 227 13.74 6.82 3.74
CA THR A 227 14.89 7.00 2.86
C THR A 227 15.26 5.74 2.07
N SER A 228 14.69 4.58 2.39
CA SER A 228 15.01 3.30 1.75
C SER A 228 14.23 3.03 0.46
N ASP A 229 13.41 3.98 -0.02
CA ASP A 229 12.51 3.89 -1.19
C ASP A 229 11.47 2.75 -1.12
N ALA A 230 11.49 1.90 -0.09
CA ALA A 230 10.55 0.79 0.12
C ALA A 230 9.29 1.26 0.87
N THR A 231 8.25 1.66 0.14
CA THR A 231 6.94 1.93 0.77
C THR A 231 6.32 0.62 1.27
N ARG A 232 6.07 0.54 2.57
CA ARG A 232 5.39 -0.60 3.19
C ARG A 232 3.93 -0.25 3.46
N ILE A 233 3.03 -1.20 3.21
CA ILE A 233 1.59 -1.05 3.42
C ILE A 233 1.15 -2.13 4.41
N TYR A 234 0.54 -1.71 5.52
CA TYR A 234 -0.03 -2.58 6.55
C TYR A 234 -1.51 -2.27 6.71
N GLY A 235 -2.32 -3.25 7.10
CA GLY A 235 -3.73 -3.01 7.39
C GLY A 235 -4.48 -4.21 7.93
N ASP A 236 -5.52 -3.92 8.70
CA ASP A 236 -6.46 -4.89 9.27
C ASP A 236 -7.85 -4.24 9.40
N THR A 237 -8.89 -5.07 9.52
CA THR A 237 -10.26 -4.69 9.89
C THR A 237 -10.51 -4.78 11.38
N GLU A 238 -9.78 -5.64 12.09
CA GLU A 238 -9.99 -5.88 13.53
C GLU A 238 -9.08 -5.01 14.40
N ALA A 239 -9.39 -4.93 15.69
CA ALA A 239 -8.50 -4.27 16.65
C ALA A 239 -7.22 -5.10 16.82
N PHE A 240 -6.06 -4.45 16.83
CA PHE A 240 -4.78 -5.13 16.97
C PHE A 240 -3.76 -4.30 17.73
N SER A 241 -2.69 -4.97 18.16
CA SER A 241 -1.47 -4.38 18.73
C SER A 241 -0.28 -5.12 18.13
N GLU A 242 0.34 -4.56 17.10
CA GLU A 242 1.40 -5.23 16.31
C GLU A 242 2.61 -4.32 16.10
N THR A 243 3.75 -4.91 15.74
CA THR A 243 4.97 -4.19 15.42
C THR A 243 5.29 -4.37 13.95
N PHE A 244 5.54 -3.27 13.27
CA PHE A 244 5.85 -3.23 11.85
C PHE A 244 7.26 -2.69 11.64
N GLU A 245 7.97 -3.22 10.66
CA GLU A 245 9.23 -2.64 10.20
C GLU A 245 8.96 -1.25 9.60
N ALA A 246 9.75 -0.28 10.02
CA ALA A 246 9.69 1.10 9.56
C ALA A 246 11.06 1.74 9.74
N ASP A 247 11.69 2.16 8.64
CA ASP A 247 12.98 2.85 8.70
C ASP A 247 12.76 4.34 9.02
N LEU A 248 12.82 4.70 10.30
CA LEU A 248 12.74 6.08 10.75
C LEU A 248 14.15 6.72 10.80
N PRO A 249 14.30 8.05 10.58
CA PRO A 249 13.25 9.07 10.42
C PRO A 249 12.50 8.97 9.10
N GLY A 250 11.19 9.27 9.13
CA GLY A 250 10.33 9.08 7.96
C GLY A 250 8.89 9.56 8.15
N ILE A 251 8.16 9.58 7.04
CA ILE A 251 6.76 9.99 7.01
C ILE A 251 5.85 8.77 7.11
N LEU A 252 4.93 8.79 8.05
CA LEU A 252 3.88 7.79 8.21
C LEU A 252 2.54 8.38 7.79
N ALA A 253 1.85 7.73 6.87
CA ALA A 253 0.49 8.05 6.50
C ALA A 253 -0.48 6.97 6.99
N ILE A 254 -1.36 7.36 7.89
CA ILE A 254 -2.37 6.52 8.53
C ILE A 254 -3.71 6.79 7.86
N ALA A 255 -4.43 5.73 7.49
CA ALA A 255 -5.75 5.77 6.89
C ALA A 255 -6.70 4.88 7.70
N THR A 256 -7.66 5.50 8.40
CA THR A 256 -8.69 4.81 9.19
C THR A 256 -9.75 5.82 9.64
N ASN A 257 -10.91 5.37 10.11
CA ASN A 257 -11.82 6.19 10.93
C ASN A 257 -11.59 5.99 12.43
N GLY A 258 -10.88 4.93 12.80
CA GLY A 258 -10.68 4.47 14.16
C GLY A 258 -9.61 5.25 14.92
N LYS A 259 -9.32 4.77 16.12
CA LYS A 259 -8.30 5.31 17.01
C LYS A 259 -7.01 4.52 16.84
N TRP A 260 -5.89 5.21 16.99
CA TRP A 260 -4.58 4.60 16.86
C TRP A 260 -3.56 5.19 17.84
N THR A 261 -2.57 4.40 18.19
CA THR A 261 -1.29 4.83 18.77
C THR A 261 -0.16 4.28 17.92
N VAL A 262 0.86 5.09 17.64
CA VAL A 262 2.10 4.69 16.96
C VAL A 262 3.27 5.01 17.87
N THR A 263 4.08 4.01 18.18
CA THR A 263 5.25 4.14 19.05
C THR A 263 6.50 3.67 18.30
N PRO A 264 7.46 4.56 18.00
CA PRO A 264 8.77 4.15 17.52
C PRO A 264 9.44 3.19 18.50
N THR A 265 10.01 2.11 17.97
CA THR A 265 10.74 1.11 18.76
C THR A 265 12.05 0.74 18.06
N PRO A 266 13.14 0.46 18.82
CA PRO A 266 14.42 0.04 18.24
C PRO A 266 14.28 -1.08 17.20
#